data_AF-A0A5B9QJZ2-F1
#
_entry.id   AF-A0A5B9QJZ2-F1
#
_cell.length_a   1.000
_cell.length_b   1.000
_cell.length_c   1.000
_cell.angle_alpha   90.00
_cell.angle_beta   90.00
_cell.angle_gamma   90.00
#
_symmetry.space_group_name_H-M   'P 1'
#
loop_
_entity.id
_entity.type
_entity.pdbx_description
1 polymer ?
#
loop_
_entity_poly.entity_id
_entity_poly.type
_entity_poly.pdbx_seq_one_letter_code
_entity_poly.pdbx_strand_id
1 'polypeptide(L)'
;MESKTKIHTKNFATNVAARVAGEDIQPGDYVTVLNEIVELPSYLWGCSGGTLPADELVRLRYMPSDAGQPYKVVAVCLPFVYTERPKGGTNTFDTRQNQLVRLDRETGRTVWKRLRKPLKKKRK
;
A
#
# COMPACT_ATOMS: atom_id res chain seq x y z
N MET A 1 34.15 -44.67 6.27
CA MET A 1 33.67 -43.39 6.84
C MET A 1 33.20 -42.52 5.69
N GLU A 2 31.92 -42.62 5.30
CA GLU A 2 31.35 -41.73 4.28
C GLU A 2 30.62 -40.59 4.97
N SER A 3 31.21 -39.40 4.88
CA SER A 3 30.64 -38.16 5.35
C SER A 3 29.43 -37.78 4.50
N LYS A 4 28.23 -37.94 5.05
CA LYS A 4 26.99 -37.48 4.40
C LYS A 4 26.92 -35.95 4.47
N THR A 5 27.22 -35.30 3.36
CA THR A 5 27.02 -33.86 3.18
C THR A 5 25.52 -33.55 3.25
N LYS A 6 25.06 -32.91 4.35
CA LYS A 6 23.68 -32.44 4.48
C LYS A 6 23.45 -31.30 3.50
N ILE A 7 22.72 -31.57 2.42
CA ILE A 7 22.18 -30.54 1.53
C ILE A 7 21.14 -29.75 2.33
N HIS A 8 21.46 -28.50 2.66
CA HIS A 8 20.52 -27.60 3.33
C HIS A 8 19.60 -26.99 2.27
N THR A 9 18.52 -27.70 1.94
CA THR A 9 17.47 -27.17 1.06
C THR A 9 16.81 -25.99 1.76
N LYS A 10 17.19 -24.76 1.38
CA LYS A 10 16.47 -23.56 1.81
C LYS A 10 15.11 -23.55 1.13
N ASN A 11 14.06 -23.90 1.86
CA ASN A 11 12.70 -23.65 1.41
C ASN A 11 12.48 -22.14 1.34
N PHE A 12 12.41 -21.59 0.14
CA PHE A 12 11.96 -20.22 -0.09
C PHE A 12 10.44 -20.19 0.10
N ALA A 13 9.99 -19.94 1.33
CA ALA A 13 8.58 -19.75 1.61
C ALA A 13 8.13 -18.38 1.07
N THR A 14 7.15 -18.38 0.17
CA THR A 14 6.54 -17.16 -0.35
C THR A 14 5.41 -16.73 0.59
N ASN A 15 5.52 -15.53 1.16
CA ASN A 15 4.46 -14.94 1.98
C ASN A 15 3.50 -14.14 1.10
N VAL A 16 2.20 -14.24 1.40
CA VAL A 16 1.14 -13.62 0.61
C VAL A 16 0.60 -12.39 1.34
N ALA A 17 0.43 -11.29 0.60
CA ALA A 17 -0.35 -10.15 1.06
C ALA A 17 -1.83 -10.39 0.75
N ALA A 18 -2.72 -10.04 1.68
CA ALA A 18 -4.15 -10.29 1.54
C ALA A 18 -4.95 -9.00 1.72
N ARG A 19 -6.07 -8.88 1.01
CA ARG A 19 -7.03 -7.77 1.23
C ARG A 19 -7.51 -7.80 2.68
N VAL A 20 -7.66 -6.61 3.25
CA VAL A 20 -8.09 -6.44 4.64
C VAL A 20 -9.24 -5.44 4.69
N ALA A 21 -10.30 -5.77 5.42
CA ALA A 21 -11.40 -4.85 5.66
C ALA A 21 -10.96 -3.76 6.65
N GLY A 22 -11.64 -2.62 6.68
CA GLY A 22 -11.23 -1.49 7.52
C GLY A 22 -11.22 -1.86 9.01
N GLU A 23 -12.28 -2.52 9.45
CA GLU A 23 -12.53 -3.01 10.81
C GLU A 23 -11.50 -4.03 11.31
N ASP A 24 -10.84 -4.74 10.40
CA ASP A 24 -9.82 -5.71 10.76
C ASP A 24 -8.45 -5.06 10.97
N ILE A 25 -8.22 -3.83 10.48
CA ILE A 25 -6.92 -3.15 10.53
C ILE A 25 -6.59 -2.72 11.96
N GLN A 26 -5.35 -2.97 12.39
CA GLN A 26 -4.90 -2.65 13.73
C GLN A 26 -3.60 -1.82 13.73
N PRO A 27 -3.39 -0.95 14.74
CA PRO A 27 -2.11 -0.30 14.93
C PRO A 27 -0.95 -1.30 14.97
N GLY A 28 0.11 -1.00 14.23
CA GLY A 28 1.29 -1.87 14.08
C GLY A 28 1.26 -2.79 12.86
N ASP A 29 0.12 -2.91 12.17
CA ASP A 29 0.05 -3.56 10.86
C ASP A 29 0.91 -2.85 9.81
N TYR A 30 1.34 -3.62 8.81
CA TYR A 30 1.92 -3.08 7.60
C TYR A 30 0.91 -3.28 6.47
N VAL A 31 0.44 -2.19 5.89
CA VAL A 31 -0.53 -2.19 4.79
C VAL A 31 0.07 -1.54 3.55
N THR A 32 -0.49 -1.83 2.38
CA THR A 32 -0.24 -1.08 1.14
C THR A 32 -1.56 -0.93 0.39
N VAL A 33 -1.62 0.07 -0.48
CA VAL A 33 -2.74 0.24 -1.41
C VAL A 33 -2.64 -0.84 -2.50
N LEU A 34 -3.76 -1.51 -2.77
CA LEU A 34 -3.93 -2.38 -3.93
C LEU A 34 -4.50 -1.59 -5.10
N ASN A 35 -5.59 -0.85 -4.84
CA ASN A 35 -6.21 0.06 -5.80
C ASN A 35 -6.82 1.24 -5.03
N GLU A 36 -6.96 2.37 -5.72
CA GLU A 36 -7.75 3.51 -5.25
C GLU A 36 -8.85 3.88 -6.25
N ILE A 37 -9.91 4.49 -5.72
CA ILE A 37 -11.04 5.02 -6.47
C ILE A 37 -10.94 6.54 -6.47
N VAL A 38 -10.95 7.13 -7.67
CA VAL A 38 -11.08 8.58 -7.86
C VAL A 38 -12.34 8.89 -8.65
N GLU A 39 -12.94 10.02 -8.32
CA GLU A 39 -14.10 10.57 -9.02
C GLU A 39 -13.63 11.77 -9.84
N LEU A 40 -13.91 11.73 -11.13
CA LEU A 40 -13.49 12.77 -12.07
C LEU A 40 -14.67 13.15 -12.97
N PRO A 41 -14.80 14.42 -13.39
CA PRO A 41 -15.92 14.87 -14.21
C PRO A 41 -16.04 14.13 -15.55
N SER A 42 -17.25 13.76 -15.93
CA SER A 42 -17.55 12.94 -17.11
C SER A 42 -17.06 13.56 -18.42
N TYR A 43 -17.04 14.89 -18.50
CA TYR A 43 -16.58 15.62 -19.67
C TYR A 43 -15.08 15.41 -20.01
N LEU A 44 -14.28 14.82 -19.10
CA LEU A 44 -12.92 14.39 -19.40
C LEU A 44 -12.86 13.11 -20.26
N TRP A 45 -13.99 12.41 -20.46
CA TRP A 45 -14.11 11.20 -21.27
C TRP A 45 -15.02 11.41 -22.48
N GLY A 46 -14.42 11.53 -23.67
CA GLY A 46 -15.13 11.50 -24.97
C GLY A 46 -14.84 12.70 -25.87
N CYS A 47 -15.24 12.59 -27.15
CA CYS A 47 -15.13 13.68 -28.14
C CYS A 47 -16.11 14.85 -27.88
N SER A 48 -16.97 14.71 -26.87
CA SER A 48 -18.04 15.64 -26.50
C SER A 48 -17.75 16.35 -25.18
N GLY A 49 -16.47 16.54 -24.83
CA GLY A 49 -16.04 17.10 -23.54
C GLY A 49 -16.50 18.54 -23.25
N GLY A 50 -17.23 19.19 -24.16
CA GLY A 50 -17.90 20.47 -23.91
C GLY A 50 -19.42 20.38 -23.73
N THR A 51 -20.04 19.22 -23.97
CA THR A 51 -21.51 19.04 -23.92
C THR A 51 -21.98 18.20 -22.74
N LEU A 52 -21.06 17.58 -22.00
CA LEU A 52 -21.40 16.81 -20.80
C LEU A 52 -21.47 17.72 -19.56
N PRO A 53 -22.43 17.49 -18.66
CA PRO A 53 -22.54 18.25 -17.42
C PRO A 53 -21.32 18.06 -16.51
N ALA A 54 -20.89 19.13 -15.83
CA ALA A 54 -19.75 19.09 -14.93
C ALA A 54 -20.01 18.33 -13.61
N ASP A 55 -21.28 18.15 -13.26
CA ASP A 55 -21.77 17.47 -12.06
C ASP A 55 -21.86 15.95 -12.22
N GLU A 56 -21.81 15.44 -13.45
CA GLU A 56 -21.76 14.00 -13.70
C GLU A 56 -20.33 13.48 -13.46
N LEU A 57 -20.15 12.56 -12.51
CA LEU A 57 -18.85 12.02 -12.13
C LEU A 57 -18.68 10.58 -12.62
N VAL A 58 -17.50 10.29 -13.15
CA VAL A 58 -17.06 8.94 -13.50
C VAL A 58 -16.11 8.44 -12.41
N ARG A 59 -16.41 7.24 -11.88
CA ARG A 59 -15.56 6.54 -10.91
C ARG A 59 -14.53 5.68 -11.63
N LEU A 60 -13.27 5.99 -11.42
CA LEU A 60 -12.16 5.19 -11.92
C LEU A 60 -11.48 4.45 -10.78
N ARG A 61 -11.24 3.15 -10.98
CA ARG A 61 -10.38 2.34 -10.13
C ARG A 61 -9.03 2.19 -10.82
N TYR A 62 -7.95 2.58 -10.15
CA TYR A 62 -6.60 2.37 -10.66
C TYR A 62 -5.64 1.91 -9.56
N MET A 63 -4.50 1.36 -10.00
CA MET A 63 -3.40 1.00 -9.12
C MET A 63 -2.44 2.18 -9.01
N PRO A 64 -2.23 2.75 -7.82
CA PRO A 64 -1.34 3.90 -7.68
C PRO A 64 0.12 3.53 -7.93
N SER A 65 0.93 4.53 -8.27
CA SER A 65 2.36 4.34 -8.57
C SER A 65 3.19 3.91 -7.35
N ASP A 66 2.68 4.13 -6.14
CA ASP A 66 3.29 3.70 -4.88
C ASP A 66 2.67 2.39 -4.35
N ALA A 67 1.86 1.69 -5.15
CA ALA A 67 1.37 0.36 -4.81
C ALA A 67 2.55 -0.58 -4.52
N GLY A 68 2.46 -1.32 -3.41
CA GLY A 68 3.52 -2.17 -2.88
C GLY A 68 4.43 -1.47 -1.86
N GLN A 69 4.34 -0.14 -1.70
CA GLN A 69 5.05 0.54 -0.62
C GLN A 69 4.41 0.20 0.72
N PRO A 70 5.17 -0.34 1.71
CA PRO A 70 4.62 -0.61 3.02
C PRO A 70 4.34 0.71 3.76
N TYR A 71 3.16 0.78 4.38
CA TYR A 71 2.70 1.82 5.29
C TYR A 71 2.47 1.20 6.67
N LYS A 72 3.06 1.77 7.72
CA LYS A 72 2.88 1.26 9.08
C LYS A 72 1.67 1.94 9.71
N VAL A 73 0.66 1.17 10.11
CA VAL A 73 -0.53 1.70 10.77
C VAL A 73 -0.17 2.22 12.17
N VAL A 74 -0.57 3.45 12.48
CA VAL A 74 -0.35 4.08 13.78
C VAL A 74 -1.65 4.26 14.57
N ALA A 75 -2.76 4.53 13.89
CA ALA A 75 -4.07 4.69 14.50
C ALA A 75 -5.18 4.38 13.48
N VAL A 76 -6.35 3.99 13.96
CA VAL A 76 -7.52 3.70 13.13
C VAL A 76 -8.74 4.42 13.73
N CYS A 77 -9.45 5.17 12.89
CA CYS A 77 -10.73 5.78 13.19
C CYS A 77 -11.58 5.65 11.93
N LEU A 78 -12.33 4.55 11.80
CA LEU A 78 -12.99 4.21 10.55
C LEU A 78 -13.87 5.36 10.02
N PRO A 79 -13.85 5.61 8.70
CA PRO A 79 -13.15 4.86 7.65
C PRO A 79 -11.67 5.25 7.46
N PHE A 80 -11.11 6.08 8.34
CA PHE A 80 -9.77 6.63 8.22
C PHE A 80 -8.73 5.75 8.93
N VAL A 81 -7.67 5.40 8.18
CA VAL A 81 -6.52 4.65 8.67
C VAL A 81 -5.30 5.55 8.59
N TYR A 82 -4.75 5.90 9.75
CA TYR A 82 -3.56 6.74 9.85
C TYR A 82 -2.32 5.85 9.82
N THR A 83 -1.39 6.19 8.95
CA THR A 83 -0.18 5.41 8.72
C THR A 83 1.05 6.31 8.68
N GLU A 84 2.20 5.74 8.93
CA GLU A 84 3.48 6.37 8.60
C GLU A 84 3.95 5.90 7.23
N ARG A 85 4.82 6.69 6.59
CA ARG A 85 5.65 6.28 5.44
C ARG A 85 7.04 5.80 5.89
N PRO A 86 7.71 4.90 5.14
CA PRO A 86 9.03 4.42 5.53
C PRO A 86 10.06 5.55 5.64
N LYS A 87 9.96 6.56 4.77
CA LYS A 87 10.83 7.75 4.75
C LYS A 87 10.41 8.84 5.75
N GLY A 88 9.44 8.55 6.62
CA GLY A 88 8.84 9.52 7.54
C GLY A 88 7.64 10.27 6.95
N GLY A 89 6.89 10.96 7.81
CA GLY A 89 5.62 11.59 7.47
C GLY A 89 4.42 10.65 7.68
N THR A 90 3.26 11.25 7.89
CA THR A 90 1.98 10.55 8.06
C THR A 90 1.21 10.54 6.75
N ASN A 91 0.48 9.46 6.50
CA ASN A 91 -0.46 9.31 5.41
C ASN A 91 -1.80 8.84 5.96
N THR A 92 -2.90 9.31 5.39
CA THR A 92 -4.24 8.90 5.78
C THR A 92 -4.87 8.17 4.61
N PHE A 93 -5.35 6.96 4.85
CA PHE A 93 -6.15 6.21 3.88
C PHE A 93 -7.61 6.28 4.29
N ASP A 94 -8.50 6.66 3.37
CA ASP A 94 -9.93 6.45 3.51
C ASP A 94 -10.28 5.10 2.88
N THR A 95 -10.71 4.13 3.69
CA THR A 95 -11.01 2.75 3.23
C THR A 95 -12.19 2.67 2.26
N ARG A 96 -12.98 3.73 2.13
CA ARG A 96 -14.05 3.82 1.12
C ARG A 96 -13.49 4.09 -0.28
N GLN A 97 -12.35 4.78 -0.35
CA GLN A 97 -11.66 5.10 -1.61
C GLN A 97 -10.48 4.16 -1.87
N ASN A 98 -9.83 3.67 -0.81
CA ASN A 98 -8.61 2.90 -0.88
C ASN A 98 -8.88 1.44 -0.51
N GLN A 99 -8.61 0.52 -1.44
CA GLN A 99 -8.57 -0.89 -1.13
C GLN A 99 -7.19 -1.25 -0.59
N LEU A 100 -7.12 -1.57 0.70
CA LEU A 100 -5.86 -1.91 1.37
C LEU A 100 -5.62 -3.43 1.37
N VAL A 101 -4.35 -3.80 1.31
CA VAL A 101 -3.87 -5.16 1.57
C VAL A 101 -2.93 -5.13 2.77
N ARG A 102 -3.11 -6.09 3.69
CA ARG A 102 -2.17 -6.34 4.79
C ARG A 102 -1.02 -7.19 4.27
N LEU A 103 0.19 -6.71 4.51
CA LEU A 103 1.42 -7.45 4.28
C LEU A 103 1.64 -8.43 5.44
N ASP A 104 2.26 -9.57 5.13
CA ASP A 104 2.82 -10.43 6.17
C ASP A 104 3.73 -9.61 7.11
N ARG A 105 3.63 -9.88 8.41
CA ARG A 105 4.23 -9.02 9.45
C ARG A 105 5.75 -8.97 9.34
N GLU A 106 6.41 -10.11 9.12
CA GLU A 106 7.87 -10.18 9.02
C GLU A 106 8.35 -9.52 7.74
N THR A 107 7.68 -9.82 6.63
CA THR A 107 7.98 -9.26 5.30
C THR A 107 7.79 -7.75 5.29
N GLY A 108 6.63 -7.26 5.71
CA GLY A 108 6.28 -5.85 5.78
C GLY A 108 7.25 -5.07 6.65
N ARG A 109 7.58 -5.58 7.85
CA ARG A 109 8.59 -4.98 8.73
C ARG A 109 9.97 -4.93 8.09
N THR A 110 10.38 -5.99 7.40
CA THR A 110 11.71 -6.08 6.76
C THR A 110 11.85 -5.06 5.63
N VAL A 111 10.86 -4.99 4.74
CA VAL A 111 10.83 -4.01 3.64
C VAL A 111 10.75 -2.59 4.18
N TRP A 112 9.86 -2.35 5.15
CA TRP A 112 9.71 -1.05 5.82
C TRP A 112 11.03 -0.53 6.38
N LYS A 113 11.76 -1.35 7.16
CA LYS A 113 13.07 -0.99 7.71
C LYS A 113 14.10 -0.69 6.62
N ARG A 114 14.08 -1.47 5.52
CA ARG A 114 15.01 -1.28 4.41
C ARG A 114 14.76 0.03 3.67
N LEU A 115 13.51 0.41 3.48
CA LEU A 115 13.10 1.67 2.83
C LEU A 115 13.30 2.90 3.73
N ARG A 116 13.30 2.72 5.05
CA ARG A 116 13.56 3.77 6.04
C ARG A 116 15.02 4.25 6.08
N LYS A 117 15.95 3.60 5.37
CA LYS A 117 17.36 4.02 5.35
C LYS A 117 17.46 5.49 4.92
N PRO A 118 18.17 6.34 5.70
CA PRO A 118 18.23 7.76 5.43
C PRO A 118 18.91 8.00 4.08
N LEU A 119 18.38 8.95 3.30
CA LEU A 119 19.11 9.57 2.21
C LEU A 119 20.45 10.02 2.79
N LYS A 120 21.57 9.43 2.33
CA LYS A 120 22.91 9.90 2.72
C LYS A 120 22.91 11.41 2.46
N LYS A 121 23.09 12.22 3.52
CA LYS A 121 23.34 13.66 3.37
C LYS A 121 24.45 13.80 2.33
N LYS A 122 24.15 14.39 1.16
CA LYS A 122 25.22 14.84 0.26
C LYS A 122 26.10 15.75 1.11
N ARG A 123 27.35 15.36 1.35
CA ARG A 123 28.35 16.27 1.92
C ARG A 123 28.43 17.45 0.96
N LYS A 124 28.22 18.65 1.51
CA LYS A 124 28.41 19.93 0.80
C LYS A 124 29.82 19.99 0.24
#